data_AF-A0A7G2SK14-F1
#
_entry.id   AF-A0A7G2SK14-F1
#
_cell.length_a   1.000
_cell.length_b   1.000
_cell.length_c   1.000
_cell.angle_alpha   90.00
_cell.angle_beta   90.00
_cell.angle_gamma   90.00
#
_symmetry.space_group_name_H-M   'P 1'
#
loop_
_entity.id
_entity.type
_entity.pdbx_description
1 polymer ?
#
loop_
_entity_poly.entity_id
_entity_poly.type
_entity_poly.pdbx_seq_one_letter_code
_entity_poly.pdbx_strand_id
1 'polypeptide(L)'
;MENKTESFNQSFLDGIKTFEGDLDYQQNVSGSFSGNRFMPYYDPRGEYLMIGYGHKLDGDLSNYVQGITIEEAESLLISDLKEAYNKASKNYYNFEDLKPKAKEALVDMYFSLGDDVNKLNDFNRELSNGNIVSAAKYLQHTEPGDLDYNRVNTDYFSSHPERAMKNIGKLIESTFEEREDLDNVVMDLVVEVDEDPFTIKANNENR
;
A
#
# COMPACT_ATOMS: atom_id res chain seq x y z
N MET A 1 -23.17 -13.37 5.29
CA MET A 1 -21.73 -13.32 4.98
C MET A 1 -21.09 -12.48 6.07
N GLU A 2 -20.28 -13.08 6.94
CA GLU A 2 -19.48 -12.30 7.88
C GLU A 2 -18.50 -11.46 7.06
N ASN A 3 -18.63 -10.13 7.15
CA ASN A 3 -17.57 -9.24 6.72
C ASN A 3 -16.38 -9.56 7.63
N LYS A 4 -15.43 -10.38 7.16
CA LYS A 4 -14.08 -10.36 7.70
C LYS A 4 -13.61 -8.92 7.52
N THR A 5 -13.69 -8.12 8.58
CA THR A 5 -13.03 -6.82 8.61
C THR A 5 -11.55 -7.11 8.49
N GLU A 6 -11.03 -6.94 7.27
CA GLU A 6 -9.61 -7.01 7.02
C GLU A 6 -8.98 -5.87 7.82
N SER A 7 -8.19 -6.24 8.84
CA SER A 7 -7.38 -5.31 9.58
C SER A 7 -6.10 -5.08 8.78
N PHE A 8 -5.80 -3.83 8.44
CA PHE A 8 -4.51 -3.48 7.86
C PHE A 8 -3.38 -3.83 8.82
N ASN A 9 -2.24 -4.27 8.27
CA ASN A 9 -1.05 -4.51 9.07
C ASN A 9 -0.56 -3.19 9.70
N GLN A 10 -0.14 -3.22 10.97
CA GLN A 10 0.33 -2.03 11.67
C GLN A 10 1.49 -1.31 10.94
N SER A 11 2.43 -2.07 10.38
CA SER A 11 3.55 -1.49 9.61
C SER A 11 3.11 -0.73 8.37
N PHE A 12 2.02 -1.16 7.73
CA PHE A 12 1.42 -0.45 6.60
C PHE A 12 0.76 0.85 7.06
N LEU A 13 -0.04 0.80 8.13
CA LEU A 13 -0.65 1.98 8.72
C LEU A 13 0.39 3.02 9.16
N ASP A 14 1.46 2.58 9.81
CA ASP A 14 2.55 3.47 10.27
C ASP A 14 3.29 4.08 9.07
N GLY A 15 3.44 3.32 7.98
CA GLY A 15 3.96 3.81 6.71
C GLY A 15 3.11 4.95 6.15
N ILE A 16 1.80 4.75 6.03
CA ILE A 16 0.87 5.80 5.55
C ILE A 16 0.94 7.04 6.45
N LYS A 17 0.85 6.88 7.78
CA LYS A 17 0.94 8.00 8.72
C LYS A 17 2.23 8.80 8.55
N THR A 18 3.36 8.12 8.33
CA THR A 18 4.66 8.77 8.10
C THR A 18 4.64 9.61 6.82
N PHE A 19 4.00 9.13 5.75
CA PHE A 19 3.89 9.86 4.48
C PHE A 19 2.88 11.01 4.52
N GLU A 20 1.77 10.84 5.23
CA GLU A 20 0.75 11.87 5.43
C GLU A 20 1.17 12.99 6.40
N GLY A 21 2.32 12.82 7.04
CA GLY A 21 2.75 13.66 8.16
C GLY A 21 2.35 13.01 9.47
N ASP A 22 3.34 12.45 10.16
CA ASP A 22 3.16 11.88 11.48
C ASP A 22 2.83 12.97 12.53
N LEU A 23 2.57 12.55 13.76
CA LEU A 23 2.24 13.48 14.85
C LEU A 23 3.33 14.54 15.05
N ASP A 24 4.61 14.15 14.97
CA ASP A 24 5.72 15.06 15.17
C ASP A 24 5.79 16.12 14.07
N TYR A 25 5.60 15.71 12.80
CA TYR A 25 5.51 16.64 11.68
C TYR A 25 4.31 17.58 11.84
N GLN A 26 3.14 17.04 12.18
CA GLN A 26 1.93 17.85 12.27
C GLN A 26 1.94 18.82 13.45
N GLN A 27 2.64 18.46 14.53
CA GLN A 27 2.80 19.33 15.68
C GLN A 27 3.84 20.43 15.43
N ASN A 28 4.97 20.09 14.82
CA ASN A 28 6.14 20.97 14.79
C ASN A 28 6.36 21.70 13.46
N VAL A 29 5.74 21.21 12.37
CA VAL A 29 5.94 21.75 11.02
C VAL A 29 4.67 22.38 10.47
N SER A 30 3.58 21.62 10.33
CA SER A 30 2.33 22.16 9.78
C SER A 30 1.53 22.97 10.82
N GLY A 31 1.67 22.63 12.11
CA GLY A 31 0.82 23.16 13.18
C GLY A 31 -0.62 22.62 13.16
N SER A 32 -0.89 21.58 12.37
CA SER A 32 -2.21 20.91 12.30
C SER A 32 -2.48 19.99 13.48
N PHE A 33 -1.50 19.73 14.36
CA PHE A 33 -1.73 19.03 15.62
C PHE A 33 -1.45 19.93 16.83
N SER A 34 -2.48 20.22 17.62
CA SER A 34 -2.39 21.12 18.79
C SER A 34 -3.34 20.69 19.89
N GLY A 35 -2.89 20.78 21.15
CA GLY A 35 -3.72 20.43 22.30
C GLY A 35 -4.20 18.97 22.30
N ASN A 36 -3.38 18.04 21.78
CA ASN A 36 -3.70 16.63 21.59
C ASN A 36 -4.87 16.38 20.61
N ARG A 37 -5.04 17.27 19.64
CA ARG A 37 -6.08 17.19 18.61
C ARG A 37 -5.53 17.54 17.24
N PHE A 38 -6.03 16.86 16.23
CA PHE A 38 -5.85 17.23 14.82
C PHE A 38 -6.84 18.33 14.48
N MET A 39 -6.31 19.48 14.09
CA MET A 39 -7.07 20.63 13.61
C MET A 39 -7.25 20.54 12.09
N PRO A 40 -8.36 21.05 11.54
CA PRO A 40 -8.49 21.20 10.11
C PRO A 40 -7.35 22.04 9.52
N TYR A 41 -6.80 21.59 8.40
CA TYR A 41 -5.74 22.28 7.67
C TYR A 41 -6.06 22.24 6.18
N TYR A 42 -5.50 23.16 5.40
CA TYR A 42 -5.61 23.07 3.95
C TYR A 42 -4.49 22.19 3.40
N ASP A 43 -4.78 21.49 2.31
CA ASP A 43 -3.77 20.81 1.49
C ASP A 43 -2.67 21.78 1.03
N PRO A 44 -1.52 21.29 0.53
CA PRO A 44 -0.36 22.15 0.28
C PRO A 44 -0.64 23.17 -0.84
N ARG A 45 -1.72 22.96 -1.60
CA ARG A 45 -2.19 23.82 -2.69
C ARG A 45 -3.27 24.80 -2.24
N GLY A 46 -3.81 24.65 -1.03
CA GLY A 46 -4.86 25.51 -0.49
C GLY A 46 -6.26 25.24 -1.04
N GLU A 47 -6.46 24.13 -1.76
CA GLU A 47 -7.69 23.81 -2.47
C GLU A 47 -8.69 23.03 -1.63
N TYR A 48 -8.18 22.12 -0.79
CA TYR A 48 -9.03 21.21 -0.01
C TYR A 48 -8.76 21.36 1.47
N LEU A 49 -9.83 21.41 2.26
CA LEU A 49 -9.74 21.33 3.71
C LEU A 49 -9.63 19.85 4.10
N MET A 50 -8.66 19.54 4.94
CA MET A 50 -8.29 18.20 5.36
C MET A 50 -8.16 18.15 6.88
N ILE A 51 -8.14 16.94 7.44
CA ILE A 51 -7.91 16.71 8.87
C ILE A 51 -7.26 15.35 9.10
N GLY A 52 -6.54 15.19 10.22
CA GLY A 52 -5.90 13.92 10.57
C GLY A 52 -4.81 13.55 9.58
N TYR A 53 -4.84 12.32 9.09
CA TYR A 53 -3.87 11.78 8.12
C TYR A 53 -4.40 11.92 6.69
N GLY A 54 -4.61 13.17 6.26
CA GLY A 54 -5.09 13.47 4.90
C GLY A 54 -6.59 13.20 4.67
N HIS A 55 -7.44 13.10 5.70
CA HIS A 55 -8.87 12.92 5.46
C HIS A 55 -9.49 14.20 4.90
N LYS A 56 -10.04 14.15 3.69
CA LYS A 56 -10.68 15.30 3.04
C LYS A 56 -12.02 15.62 3.69
N LEU A 57 -12.20 16.88 4.10
CA LEU A 57 -13.44 17.36 4.69
C LEU A 57 -14.40 17.90 3.61
N ASP A 58 -15.55 17.24 3.51
CA ASP A 58 -16.63 17.62 2.60
C ASP A 58 -17.91 17.95 3.40
N GLY A 59 -18.65 18.99 2.99
CA GLY A 59 -19.96 19.30 3.57
C GLY A 59 -19.92 20.16 4.83
N ASP A 60 -20.68 19.78 5.86
CA ASP A 60 -20.83 20.55 7.10
C ASP A 60 -19.60 20.37 8.01
N LEU A 61 -18.89 21.47 8.25
CA LEU A 61 -17.62 21.49 8.97
C LEU A 61 -17.79 21.76 10.47
N SER A 62 -19.02 21.97 10.96
CA SER A 62 -19.27 22.36 12.36
C SER A 62 -18.67 21.40 13.39
N ASN A 63 -18.60 20.12 13.05
CA ASN A 63 -18.10 19.06 13.93
C ASN A 63 -16.56 19.05 14.05
N TYR A 64 -15.85 19.68 13.12
CA TYR A 64 -14.39 19.63 13.04
C TYR A 64 -13.72 20.91 13.56
N VAL A 65 -14.50 21.94 13.92
CA VAL A 65 -13.97 23.24 14.39
C VAL A 65 -13.07 23.09 15.62
N GLN A 66 -13.37 22.12 16.49
CA GLN A 66 -12.58 21.85 17.69
C GLN A 66 -11.47 20.81 17.47
N GLY A 67 -11.27 20.38 16.23
CA GLY A 67 -10.39 19.28 15.89
C GLY A 67 -10.87 17.92 16.40
N ILE A 68 -10.16 16.87 16.01
CA ILE A 68 -10.46 15.48 16.34
C ILE A 68 -9.33 14.86 17.18
N THR A 69 -9.63 13.82 17.95
CA THR A 69 -8.62 13.08 18.72
C THR A 69 -7.77 12.19 17.81
N ILE A 70 -6.71 11.61 18.37
CA ILE A 70 -5.86 10.66 17.65
C ILE A 70 -6.67 9.44 17.22
N GLU A 71 -7.52 8.91 18.10
CA GLU A 71 -8.35 7.74 17.83
C GLU A 71 -9.39 8.00 16.73
N GLU A 72 -9.94 9.21 16.71
CA GLU A 72 -10.85 9.65 15.64
C GLU A 72 -10.11 9.76 14.30
N ALA A 73 -8.90 10.33 14.28
CA ALA A 73 -8.07 10.41 13.09
C ALA A 73 -7.64 9.02 12.57
N GLU A 74 -7.29 8.10 13.45
CA GLU A 74 -6.99 6.71 13.09
C GLU A 74 -8.22 5.99 12.54
N SER A 75 -9.41 6.24 13.10
CA SER A 75 -10.66 5.68 12.60
C SER A 75 -11.00 6.17 11.19
N LEU A 76 -10.78 7.47 10.92
CA LEU A 76 -10.93 8.04 9.57
C LEU A 76 -9.93 7.41 8.59
N LEU A 77 -8.64 7.32 8.95
CA LEU A 77 -7.62 6.69 8.12
C LEU A 77 -7.99 5.25 7.75
N ILE A 78 -8.44 4.44 8.72
CA ILE A 78 -8.86 3.06 8.46
C ILE A 78 -10.08 3.02 7.54
N SER A 79 -11.01 3.97 7.67
CA SER A 79 -12.17 4.08 6.79
C SER A 79 -11.75 4.39 5.35
N ASP A 80 -10.87 5.36 5.16
CA ASP A 80 -10.39 5.79 3.85
C ASP A 80 -9.58 4.67 3.17
N LEU A 81 -8.72 3.98 3.91
CA LEU A 81 -7.98 2.82 3.40
C LEU A 81 -8.89 1.65 3.01
N LYS A 82 -10.00 1.44 3.74
CA LYS A 82 -11.01 0.44 3.34
C LYS A 82 -11.70 0.85 2.04
N GLU A 83 -11.99 2.13 1.85
CA GLU A 83 -12.52 2.61 0.58
C GLU A 83 -11.52 2.39 -0.56
N ALA A 84 -10.25 2.76 -0.35
CA ALA A 84 -9.18 2.55 -1.32
C ALA A 84 -9.00 1.05 -1.67
N TYR A 85 -9.03 0.18 -0.67
CA TYR A 85 -9.03 -1.27 -0.86
C TYR A 85 -10.22 -1.76 -1.70
N ASN A 86 -11.43 -1.29 -1.39
CA ASN A 86 -12.61 -1.66 -2.16
C ASN A 86 -12.57 -1.16 -3.60
N LYS A 87 -11.92 -0.02 -3.87
CA LYS A 87 -11.69 0.46 -5.24
C LYS A 87 -10.67 -0.42 -5.96
N ALA A 88 -9.54 -0.72 -5.31
CA ALA A 88 -8.50 -1.58 -5.86
C ALA A 88 -9.05 -2.98 -6.20
N SER A 89 -9.77 -3.62 -5.28
CA SER A 89 -10.32 -4.97 -5.50
C SER A 89 -11.38 -5.01 -6.61
N LYS A 90 -12.13 -3.93 -6.84
CA LYS A 90 -13.09 -3.84 -7.94
C LYS A 90 -12.44 -3.62 -9.31
N ASN A 91 -11.34 -2.87 -9.36
CA ASN A 91 -10.71 -2.49 -10.63
C ASN A 91 -9.69 -3.53 -11.13
N TYR A 92 -9.21 -4.43 -10.26
CA TYR A 92 -8.24 -5.47 -10.63
C TYR A 92 -8.82 -6.86 -10.39
N TYR A 93 -9.11 -7.58 -11.48
CA TYR A 93 -9.73 -8.90 -11.42
C TYR A 93 -8.88 -9.95 -10.69
N ASN A 94 -7.55 -9.77 -10.72
CA ASN A 94 -6.58 -10.63 -10.04
C ASN A 94 -6.15 -10.07 -8.67
N PHE A 95 -6.87 -9.07 -8.13
CA PHE A 95 -6.48 -8.41 -6.88
C PHE A 95 -6.22 -9.42 -5.77
N GLU A 96 -7.12 -10.39 -5.60
CA GLU A 96 -7.00 -11.38 -4.52
C GLU A 96 -5.78 -12.29 -4.64
N ASP A 97 -5.29 -12.50 -5.86
CA ASP A 97 -4.12 -13.33 -6.18
C ASP A 97 -2.80 -12.55 -6.03
N LEU A 98 -2.87 -11.21 -5.86
CA LEU A 98 -1.68 -10.39 -5.64
C LEU A 98 -1.00 -10.73 -4.30
N LYS A 99 0.33 -10.64 -4.29
CA LYS A 99 1.11 -10.73 -3.04
C LYS A 99 0.67 -9.62 -2.07
N PRO A 100 0.74 -9.84 -0.73
CA PRO A 100 0.29 -8.87 0.26
C PRO A 100 0.87 -7.45 0.08
N LYS A 101 2.17 -7.30 -0.16
CA LYS A 101 2.80 -6.00 -0.38
C LYS A 101 2.38 -5.32 -1.69
N ALA A 102 2.06 -6.09 -2.73
CA ALA A 102 1.51 -5.53 -3.97
C ALA A 102 0.06 -5.05 -3.77
N LYS A 103 -0.74 -5.76 -2.95
CA LYS A 103 -2.05 -5.27 -2.51
C LYS A 103 -1.91 -3.96 -1.73
N GLU A 104 -1.02 -3.91 -0.73
CA GLU A 104 -0.75 -2.71 0.08
C GLU A 104 -0.33 -1.52 -0.80
N ALA A 105 0.61 -1.72 -1.73
CA ALA A 105 1.04 -0.68 -2.66
C ALA A 105 -0.11 -0.16 -3.53
N LEU A 106 -0.96 -1.06 -4.04
CA LEU A 106 -2.11 -0.65 -4.84
C LEU A 106 -3.17 0.09 -4.01
N VAL A 107 -3.41 -0.33 -2.77
CA VAL A 107 -4.29 0.35 -1.82
C VAL A 107 -3.76 1.75 -1.53
N ASP A 108 -2.47 1.90 -1.25
CA ASP A 108 -1.80 3.20 -1.03
C ASP A 108 -1.94 4.12 -2.25
N MET A 109 -1.79 3.57 -3.46
CA MET A 109 -2.02 4.33 -4.69
C MET A 109 -3.46 4.82 -4.82
N TYR A 110 -4.48 4.01 -4.52
CA TYR A 110 -5.88 4.46 -4.55
C TYR A 110 -6.21 5.42 -3.41
N PHE A 111 -5.56 5.29 -2.26
CA PHE A 111 -5.71 6.21 -1.14
C PHE A 111 -5.16 7.59 -1.53
N SER A 112 -3.98 7.62 -2.15
CA SER A 112 -3.31 8.85 -2.56
C SER A 112 -3.95 9.48 -3.81
N LEU A 113 -4.13 8.72 -4.88
CA LEU A 113 -4.53 9.22 -6.21
C LEU A 113 -6.03 9.08 -6.51
N GLY A 114 -6.78 8.33 -5.70
CA GLY A 114 -8.16 7.98 -6.02
C GLY A 114 -8.26 7.22 -7.34
N ASP A 115 -9.25 7.58 -8.17
CA ASP A 115 -9.50 6.90 -9.45
C ASP A 115 -8.46 7.23 -10.54
N ASP A 116 -7.54 8.15 -10.30
CA ASP A 116 -6.50 8.51 -11.26
C ASP A 116 -5.45 7.40 -11.45
N VAL A 117 -5.38 6.43 -10.52
CA VAL A 117 -4.65 5.16 -10.73
C VAL A 117 -5.06 4.49 -12.04
N ASN A 118 -6.33 4.60 -12.45
CA ASN A 118 -6.83 3.98 -13.67
C ASN A 118 -6.22 4.59 -14.94
N LYS A 119 -5.62 5.78 -14.87
CA LYS A 119 -4.92 6.43 -16.00
C LYS A 119 -3.53 5.85 -16.27
N LEU A 120 -2.96 5.10 -15.31
CA LEU A 120 -1.65 4.47 -15.41
C LEU A 120 -1.72 3.16 -16.23
N ASN A 121 -2.06 3.27 -17.52
CA ASN A 121 -2.39 2.13 -18.37
C ASN A 121 -1.31 1.03 -18.40
N ASP A 122 -0.03 1.42 -18.47
CA ASP A 122 1.07 0.46 -18.52
C ASP A 122 1.28 -0.22 -17.17
N PHE A 123 1.28 0.53 -16.06
CA PHE A 123 1.28 -0.04 -14.70
C PHE A 123 0.13 -1.04 -14.53
N ASN A 124 -1.08 -0.65 -14.91
CA ASN A 124 -2.28 -1.46 -14.77
C ASN A 124 -2.19 -2.75 -15.60
N ARG A 125 -1.68 -2.65 -16.82
CA ARG A 125 -1.43 -3.81 -17.69
C ARG A 125 -0.40 -4.75 -17.06
N GLU A 126 0.75 -4.24 -16.63
CA GLU A 126 1.80 -5.07 -16.06
C GLU A 126 1.35 -5.75 -14.76
N LEU A 127 0.68 -5.02 -13.86
CA LEU A 127 0.16 -5.57 -12.61
C LEU A 127 -0.93 -6.62 -12.85
N SER A 128 -1.83 -6.39 -13.82
CA SER A 128 -2.88 -7.34 -14.22
C SER A 128 -2.32 -8.63 -14.82
N ASN A 129 -1.12 -8.57 -15.42
CA ASN A 129 -0.41 -9.73 -15.95
C ASN A 129 0.46 -10.44 -14.91
N GLY A 130 0.49 -9.94 -13.66
CA GLY A 130 1.39 -10.43 -12.61
C GLY A 130 2.85 -10.00 -12.78
N ASN A 131 3.16 -9.11 -13.73
CA ASN A 131 4.50 -8.59 -14.00
C ASN A 131 4.85 -7.46 -13.02
N ILE A 132 4.91 -7.78 -11.74
CA ILE A 132 5.03 -6.79 -10.66
C ILE A 132 6.32 -5.95 -10.77
N VAL A 133 7.44 -6.54 -11.19
CA VAL A 133 8.72 -5.83 -11.41
C VAL A 133 8.58 -4.78 -12.53
N SER A 134 7.93 -5.12 -13.63
CA SER A 134 7.67 -4.18 -14.72
C SER A 134 6.74 -3.06 -14.28
N ALA A 135 5.71 -3.40 -13.50
CA ALA A 135 4.80 -2.42 -12.91
C ALA A 135 5.55 -1.42 -11.99
N ALA A 136 6.42 -1.91 -11.11
CA ALA A 136 7.25 -1.07 -10.24
C ALA A 136 8.17 -0.14 -11.04
N LYS A 137 8.84 -0.68 -12.06
CA LYS A 137 9.71 0.12 -12.95
C LYS A 137 8.91 1.21 -13.66
N TYR A 138 7.69 0.93 -14.11
CA TYR A 138 6.86 1.96 -14.71
C TYR A 138 6.59 3.11 -13.75
N LEU A 139 6.21 2.82 -12.50
CA LEU A 139 5.98 3.87 -11.49
C LEU A 139 7.23 4.71 -11.23
N GLN A 140 8.41 4.09 -11.19
CA GLN A 140 9.67 4.82 -11.00
C GLN A 140 10.04 5.77 -12.15
N HIS A 141 9.48 5.54 -13.34
CA HIS A 141 9.74 6.35 -14.55
C HIS A 141 8.51 7.13 -15.02
N THR A 142 7.41 7.10 -14.25
CA THR A 142 6.23 7.90 -14.55
C THR A 142 6.52 9.35 -14.17
N GLU A 143 6.46 10.24 -15.14
CA GLU A 143 6.70 11.66 -14.92
C GLU A 143 5.49 12.29 -14.20
N PRO A 144 5.70 13.29 -13.32
CA PRO A 144 4.61 14.00 -12.67
C PRO A 144 3.64 14.74 -13.61
N GLY A 145 3.92 14.81 -14.92
CA GLY A 145 2.99 15.38 -15.90
C GLY A 145 1.87 14.43 -16.31
N ASP A 146 2.05 13.12 -16.10
CA ASP A 146 1.15 12.08 -16.63
C ASP A 146 -0.01 11.74 -15.69
N LEU A 147 0.04 12.24 -14.45
CA LEU A 147 -1.01 12.11 -13.45
C LEU A 147 -1.58 13.49 -13.11
N ASP A 148 -2.89 13.54 -12.90
CA ASP A 148 -3.55 14.75 -12.42
C ASP A 148 -3.30 14.86 -10.91
N TYR A 149 -2.14 15.41 -10.54
CA TYR A 149 -1.76 15.54 -9.14
C TYR A 149 -2.68 16.49 -8.36
N ASN A 150 -3.68 17.10 -9.03
CA ASN A 150 -4.61 18.00 -8.38
C ASN A 150 -5.57 17.34 -7.40
N ARG A 151 -5.51 16.01 -7.25
CA ARG A 151 -6.33 15.23 -6.33
C ARG A 151 -5.54 14.50 -5.27
N VAL A 152 -4.22 14.65 -5.26
CA VAL A 152 -3.38 13.86 -4.34
C VAL A 152 -3.41 14.49 -2.97
N ASN A 153 -3.84 13.68 -2.00
CA ASN A 153 -4.41 14.12 -0.72
C ASN A 153 -3.35 14.56 0.31
N THR A 154 -2.11 14.80 -0.12
CA THR A 154 -0.95 14.83 0.78
C THR A 154 0.05 15.92 0.41
N ASP A 155 0.49 16.66 1.43
CA ASP A 155 1.59 17.64 1.36
C ASP A 155 2.81 17.04 0.67
N TYR A 156 3.10 15.77 0.95
CA TYR A 156 4.27 15.05 0.45
C TYR A 156 4.17 14.66 -1.02
N PHE A 157 3.04 14.11 -1.46
CA PHE A 157 2.87 13.69 -2.85
C PHE A 157 2.71 14.88 -3.79
N SER A 158 1.99 15.93 -3.41
CA SER A 158 1.87 17.11 -4.27
C SER A 158 3.18 17.89 -4.38
N SER A 159 4.04 17.85 -3.35
CA SER A 159 5.36 18.51 -3.38
C SER A 159 6.50 17.62 -3.88
N HIS A 160 6.36 16.29 -3.81
CA HIS A 160 7.39 15.31 -4.22
C HIS A 160 6.79 14.06 -4.90
N PRO A 161 6.01 14.22 -5.99
CA PRO A 161 5.31 13.12 -6.65
C PRO A 161 6.25 12.00 -7.13
N GLU A 162 7.43 12.36 -7.62
CA GLU A 162 8.49 11.41 -8.01
C GLU A 162 8.97 10.57 -6.83
N ARG A 163 9.11 11.18 -5.65
CA ARG A 163 9.64 10.50 -4.46
C ARG A 163 8.63 9.51 -3.92
N ALA A 164 7.35 9.85 -3.99
CA ALA A 164 6.27 9.00 -3.56
C ALA A 164 6.08 7.81 -4.52
N MET A 165 6.09 8.03 -5.84
CA MET A 165 6.09 6.94 -6.83
C MET A 165 7.33 6.05 -6.71
N LYS A 166 8.50 6.63 -6.45
CA LYS A 166 9.74 5.90 -6.20
C LYS A 166 9.70 5.06 -4.93
N ASN A 167 9.06 5.55 -3.86
CA ASN A 167 8.92 4.81 -2.62
C ASN A 167 7.92 3.65 -2.77
N ILE A 168 6.81 3.84 -3.49
CA ILE A 168 5.89 2.76 -3.87
C ILE A 168 6.62 1.72 -4.71
N GLY A 169 7.38 2.17 -5.73
CA GLY A 169 8.21 1.29 -6.54
C GLY A 169 9.21 0.47 -5.72
N LYS A 170 9.90 1.10 -4.76
CA LYS A 170 10.83 0.41 -3.83
C LYS A 170 10.14 -0.57 -2.90
N LEU A 171 8.95 -0.23 -2.39
CA LEU A 171 8.15 -1.14 -1.55
C LEU A 171 7.75 -2.39 -2.34
N ILE A 172 7.41 -2.21 -3.62
CA ILE A 172 7.10 -3.32 -4.51
C ILE A 172 8.37 -4.16 -4.78
N GLU A 173 9.52 -3.54 -5.05
CA GLU A 173 10.79 -4.23 -5.31
C GLU A 173 11.33 -5.01 -4.10
N SER A 174 11.28 -4.45 -2.88
CA SER A 174 11.74 -5.15 -1.67
C SER A 174 10.96 -6.44 -1.40
N THR A 175 9.76 -6.56 -1.94
CA THR A 175 8.94 -7.79 -1.90
C THR A 175 9.56 -8.94 -2.73
N PHE A 176 10.54 -8.66 -3.59
CA PHE A 176 11.22 -9.64 -4.44
C PHE A 176 12.62 -9.97 -3.96
N GLU A 177 13.35 -9.02 -3.38
CA GLU A 177 14.70 -9.28 -2.86
C GLU A 177 14.69 -10.31 -1.71
N GLU A 178 13.65 -10.34 -0.88
CA GLU A 178 13.48 -11.38 0.16
C GLU A 178 13.32 -12.81 -0.40
N ARG A 179 13.19 -13.00 -1.73
CA ARG A 179 13.11 -14.33 -2.35
C ARG A 179 14.36 -14.80 -3.05
N GLU A 180 15.25 -13.93 -3.55
CA GLU A 180 16.52 -14.40 -4.11
C GLU A 180 17.40 -15.08 -3.04
N ASP A 181 17.28 -14.66 -1.78
CA ASP A 181 17.94 -15.31 -0.66
C ASP A 181 17.32 -16.68 -0.31
N LEU A 182 16.03 -16.91 -0.61
CA LEU A 182 15.38 -18.20 -0.37
C LEU A 182 15.66 -19.20 -1.51
N ASP A 183 15.68 -18.75 -2.76
CA ASP A 183 16.02 -19.62 -3.89
C ASP A 183 17.50 -20.07 -3.85
N ASN A 184 18.38 -19.26 -3.23
CA ASN A 184 19.76 -19.68 -2.92
C ASN A 184 19.86 -20.65 -1.72
N VAL A 185 18.89 -20.68 -0.80
CA VAL A 185 18.83 -21.67 0.29
C VAL A 185 18.22 -22.99 -0.16
N VAL A 186 17.35 -22.99 -1.19
CA VAL A 186 16.80 -24.23 -1.75
C VAL A 186 17.79 -24.94 -2.69
N MET A 187 18.76 -24.25 -3.29
CA MET A 187 19.80 -24.91 -4.11
C MET A 187 20.86 -25.69 -3.30
N ASP A 188 21.02 -25.43 -2.00
CA ASP A 188 21.92 -26.22 -1.15
C ASP A 188 21.25 -27.42 -0.47
N LEU A 189 19.94 -27.62 -0.71
CA LEU A 189 19.22 -28.83 -0.32
C LEU A 189 19.08 -29.80 -1.50
N VAL A 190 20.17 -30.01 -2.26
CA VAL A 190 20.29 -31.23 -3.08
C VAL A 190 20.47 -32.38 -2.11
N VAL A 191 19.35 -33.01 -1.75
CA VAL A 191 19.35 -34.36 -1.19
C VAL A 191 20.05 -35.23 -2.22
N GLU A 192 21.23 -35.77 -1.88
CA GLU A 192 21.79 -36.93 -2.56
C GLU A 192 20.76 -38.05 -2.46
N VAL A 193 19.97 -38.21 -3.51
CA VAL A 193 19.13 -39.39 -3.70
C VAL A 193 20.07 -40.48 -4.17
N ASP A 194 20.47 -41.35 -3.25
CA ASP A 194 21.16 -42.59 -3.57
C ASP A 194 20.30 -43.36 -4.59
N GLU A 195 20.85 -43.54 -5.79
CA GLU A 195 20.24 -44.36 -6.83
C GLU A 195 20.33 -45.83 -6.42
N ASP A 196 19.21 -46.44 -6.00
CA ASP A 196 19.01 -47.87 -6.27
C ASP A 196 17.54 -48.22 -6.51
N PRO A 197 17.13 -48.51 -7.77
CA PRO A 197 15.77 -48.85 -8.11
C PRO A 197 15.57 -50.38 -8.07
N PHE A 198 14.54 -50.82 -7.34
CA PHE A 198 13.99 -52.19 -7.32
C PHE A 198 14.82 -53.28 -6.64
N THR A 199 14.48 -53.59 -5.38
CA THR A 199 14.43 -54.99 -4.94
C THR A 199 13.21 -55.24 -4.05
N ILE A 200 12.20 -55.95 -4.59
CA ILE A 200 11.19 -56.66 -3.80
C ILE A 200 11.72 -58.09 -3.62
N LYS A 201 12.12 -58.47 -2.40
CA LYS A 201 12.26 -59.89 -2.04
C LYS A 201 11.05 -60.29 -1.20
N ALA A 202 10.26 -61.21 -1.77
CA ALA A 202 9.18 -61.90 -1.10
C ALA A 202 9.76 -62.90 -0.08
N ASN A 203 9.41 -62.76 1.19
CA ASN A 203 9.59 -63.84 2.17
C ASN A 203 8.37 -64.76 2.10
N ASN A 204 8.52 -65.84 1.32
CA ASN A 204 7.76 -67.06 1.53
C ASN A 204 8.56 -67.96 2.46
N GLU A 205 8.21 -67.98 3.74
CA GLU A 205 8.53 -69.10 4.62
C GLU A 205 7.24 -69.62 5.23
N ASN A 206 6.81 -70.77 4.72
CA ASN A 206 5.92 -71.69 5.41
C ASN A 206 6.58 -73.07 5.27
N ARG A 207 7.30 -73.49 6.31
CA ARG A 207 7.37 -74.88 6.81
C ARG A 207 8.19 -74.96 8.09
#